data_AF-A0A5C5Q241-F1
#
_entry.id   AF-A0A5C5Q241-F1
#
_cell.length_a   1.000
_cell.length_b   1.000
_cell.length_c   1.000
_cell.angle_alpha   90.00
_cell.angle_beta   90.00
_cell.angle_gamma   90.00
#
_symmetry.space_group_name_H-M   'P 1'
#
loop_
_entity.id
_entity.type
_entity.pdbx_description
1 polymer ?
#
loop_
_entity_poly.entity_id
_entity_poly.type
_entity_poly.pdbx_seq_one_letter_code
_entity_poly.pdbx_strand_id
1 'polypeptide(L)'
;MALTPKQEAFCLTYLKTGNASEAYRQAYSAANMKPETINNKASSLLKKGEIGARLEQLNQSAVTDSVMTRQRALERLSLIAETSITDILEFDQREIDGPEGPVSETIWRMKDSVEIPEVAAATIKSVTMTKFGPKIEMYDRLSAIQQLARMQGWESAQKHDHTSSDGSMSPKGKSLDDFYAGDVPA
;
A
#
# COMPACT_ATOMS: atom_id res chain seq x y z
N MET A 1 17.82 -26.98 -5.92
CA MET A 1 18.75 -26.97 -4.78
C MET A 1 18.34 -25.83 -3.85
N ALA A 2 18.29 -26.05 -2.54
CA ALA A 2 17.81 -25.06 -1.58
C ALA A 2 18.97 -24.18 -1.09
N LEU A 3 18.76 -22.85 -1.03
CA LEU A 3 19.73 -21.92 -0.46
C LEU A 3 19.98 -22.24 1.01
N THR A 4 21.23 -22.12 1.44
CA THR A 4 21.55 -22.18 2.87
C THR A 4 21.04 -20.94 3.60
N PRO A 5 20.76 -21.02 4.92
CA PRO A 5 20.29 -19.86 5.70
C PRO A 5 21.21 -18.63 5.61
N LYS A 6 22.53 -18.84 5.45
CA LYS A 6 23.50 -17.75 5.28
C LYS A 6 23.41 -17.10 3.90
N GLN A 7 23.17 -17.89 2.85
CA GLN A 7 22.95 -17.35 1.52
C GLN A 7 21.63 -16.57 1.45
N GLU A 8 20.59 -17.06 2.12
CA GLU A 8 19.32 -16.36 2.22
C GLU A 8 19.46 -15.02 2.95
N ALA A 9 20.13 -15.01 4.10
CA ALA A 9 20.44 -13.78 4.84
C ALA A 9 21.25 -12.78 3.99
N PHE A 10 22.21 -13.28 3.19
CA PHE A 10 22.97 -12.45 2.26
C PHE A 10 22.05 -11.78 1.22
N CYS A 11 21.15 -12.55 0.59
CA CYS A 11 20.22 -12.02 -0.40
C CYS A 11 19.31 -10.94 0.20
N LEU A 12 18.76 -11.18 1.40
CA LEU A 12 17.88 -10.24 2.10
C LEU A 12 18.59 -8.94 2.49
N THR A 13 19.81 -9.03 3.02
CA THR A 13 20.59 -7.81 3.35
C THR A 13 21.00 -7.06 2.08
N TYR A 14 21.41 -7.77 1.02
CA TYR A 14 21.80 -7.13 -0.23
C TYR A 14 20.63 -6.37 -0.87
N LEU A 15 19.41 -6.93 -0.84
CA LEU A 15 18.21 -6.24 -1.31
C LEU A 15 17.95 -4.93 -0.55
N LYS A 16 18.23 -4.90 0.76
CA LYS A 16 18.02 -3.71 1.60
C LYS A 16 19.08 -2.64 1.42
N THR A 17 20.35 -3.02 1.28
CA THR A 17 21.48 -2.07 1.33
C THR A 17 22.09 -1.77 -0.03
N GLY A 18 21.84 -2.61 -1.04
CA GLY A 18 22.52 -2.57 -2.34
C GLY A 18 24.03 -2.88 -2.26
N ASN A 19 24.56 -3.21 -1.08
CA ASN A 19 25.99 -3.36 -0.83
C ASN A 19 26.35 -4.82 -0.56
N ALA A 20 27.03 -5.46 -1.51
CA ALA A 20 27.41 -6.86 -1.43
C ALA A 20 28.41 -7.15 -0.29
N SER A 21 29.36 -6.23 -0.06
CA SER A 21 30.35 -6.39 1.02
C SER A 21 29.69 -6.29 2.40
N GLU A 22 28.70 -5.41 2.53
CA GLU A 22 27.92 -5.28 3.76
C GLU A 22 27.01 -6.48 3.99
N ALA A 23 26.30 -6.93 2.94
CA ALA A 23 25.50 -8.15 2.98
C ALA A 23 26.34 -9.36 3.40
N TYR A 24 27.57 -9.48 2.90
CA TYR A 24 28.47 -10.55 3.28
C TYR A 24 28.90 -10.46 4.75
N ARG A 25 29.22 -9.27 5.27
CA ARG A 25 29.59 -9.08 6.69
C ARG A 25 28.47 -9.44 7.65
N GLN A 26 27.22 -9.16 7.27
CA GLN A 26 26.06 -9.45 8.11
C GLN A 26 25.67 -10.94 8.02
N ALA A 27 25.71 -11.52 6.84
CA ALA A 27 25.30 -12.91 6.61
C ALA A 27 26.36 -13.95 7.01
N TYR A 28 27.63 -13.58 6.93
CA TYR A 28 28.75 -14.41 7.31
C TYR A 28 29.55 -13.70 8.39
N SER A 29 29.79 -14.37 9.52
CA SER A 29 30.58 -13.87 10.65
C SER A 29 32.03 -13.53 10.25
N ALA A 30 32.21 -12.40 9.57
CA ALA A 30 33.43 -12.00 8.86
C ALA A 30 34.25 -10.96 9.65
N ALA A 31 34.03 -10.83 10.96
CA ALA A 31 34.66 -9.81 11.80
C ALA A 31 36.19 -9.80 11.74
N ASN A 32 36.82 -10.96 11.51
CA ASN A 32 38.27 -11.12 11.42
C ASN A 32 38.80 -11.17 9.98
N MET A 33 37.96 -10.92 8.97
CA MET A 33 38.35 -11.00 7.56
C MET A 33 38.79 -9.64 7.03
N LYS A 34 39.84 -9.63 6.19
CA LYS A 34 40.27 -8.41 5.51
C LYS A 34 39.18 -7.88 4.56
N PRO A 35 39.02 -6.55 4.41
CA PRO A 35 38.03 -5.96 3.50
C PRO A 35 38.14 -6.47 2.05
N GLU A 36 39.35 -6.65 1.52
CA GLU A 36 39.52 -7.16 0.14
C GLU A 36 39.00 -8.59 -0.01
N THR A 37 39.21 -9.43 1.01
CA THR A 37 38.71 -10.81 1.01
C THR A 37 37.19 -10.84 1.05
N ILE A 38 36.57 -9.97 1.84
CA ILE A 38 35.11 -9.83 1.90
C ILE A 38 34.56 -9.41 0.54
N ASN A 39 35.14 -8.39 -0.10
CA ASN A 39 34.68 -7.90 -1.39
C ASN A 39 34.77 -8.96 -2.49
N ASN A 40 35.88 -9.70 -2.54
CA ASN A 40 36.08 -10.77 -3.51
C ASN A 40 35.09 -11.92 -3.30
N LYS A 41 34.86 -12.33 -2.04
CA LYS A 41 33.90 -13.39 -1.73
C LYS A 41 32.46 -12.96 -1.98
N ALA A 42 32.09 -11.74 -1.64
CA ALA A 42 30.77 -11.18 -1.92
C ALA A 42 30.48 -11.13 -3.43
N SER A 43 31.45 -10.65 -4.23
CA SER A 43 31.35 -10.63 -5.69
C SER A 43 31.25 -12.04 -6.28
N SER A 44 32.01 -13.00 -5.75
CA SER A 44 31.90 -14.41 -6.16
C SER A 44 30.53 -15.00 -5.82
N LEU A 45 29.95 -14.62 -4.67
CA LEU A 45 28.63 -15.08 -4.25
C LEU A 45 27.52 -14.59 -5.21
N LEU A 46 27.57 -13.31 -5.62
CA LEU A 46 26.62 -12.74 -6.56
C LEU A 46 26.65 -13.41 -7.94
N LYS A 47 27.81 -13.92 -8.36
CA LYS A 47 27.96 -14.65 -9.63
C LYS A 47 27.37 -16.06 -9.61
N LYS A 48 26.99 -16.59 -8.44
CA LYS A 48 26.34 -17.90 -8.34
C LYS A 48 24.91 -17.80 -8.86
N GLY A 49 24.57 -18.64 -9.84
CA GLY A 49 23.23 -18.64 -10.46
C GLY A 49 22.08 -18.79 -9.44
N GLU A 50 22.27 -19.56 -8.38
CA GLU A 50 21.26 -19.73 -7.31
C GLU A 50 20.99 -18.43 -6.54
N ILE A 51 22.02 -17.61 -6.30
CA ILE A 51 21.90 -16.32 -5.62
C ILE A 51 21.21 -15.30 -6.55
N GLY A 52 21.61 -15.28 -7.82
CA GLY A 52 20.96 -14.44 -8.84
C GLY A 52 19.46 -14.73 -8.95
N ALA A 53 19.09 -16.01 -9.09
CA ALA A 53 17.70 -16.43 -9.15
C ALA A 53 16.90 -16.05 -7.89
N ARG A 54 17.51 -16.17 -6.70
CA ARG A 54 16.85 -15.75 -5.45
C ARG A 54 16.65 -14.24 -5.38
N LEU A 55 17.65 -13.44 -5.77
CA LEU A 55 17.55 -11.99 -5.81
C LEU A 55 16.49 -11.51 -6.81
N GLU A 56 16.39 -12.17 -7.96
CA GLU A 56 15.35 -11.88 -8.95
C GLU A 56 13.96 -12.21 -8.40
N GLN A 57 13.80 -13.36 -7.74
CA GLN A 57 12.55 -13.73 -7.07
C GLN A 57 12.18 -12.71 -5.98
N LEU A 58 13.15 -12.28 -5.17
CA LEU A 58 12.94 -11.29 -4.11
C LEU A 58 12.60 -9.90 -4.68
N ASN A 59 13.23 -9.50 -5.79
CA ASN A 59 12.89 -8.28 -6.50
C ASN A 59 11.49 -8.37 -7.11
N GLN A 60 11.12 -9.49 -7.73
CA GLN A 60 9.77 -9.70 -8.25
C GLN A 60 8.72 -9.65 -7.13
N SER A 61 8.98 -10.26 -5.97
CA SER A 61 8.08 -10.13 -4.82
C SER A 61 8.02 -8.71 -4.28
N ALA A 62 9.16 -8.02 -4.16
CA ALA A 62 9.20 -6.64 -3.68
C ALA A 62 8.52 -5.66 -4.65
N VAL A 63 8.65 -5.87 -5.96
CA VAL A 63 7.92 -5.14 -7.01
C VAL A 63 6.42 -5.47 -6.92
N THR A 64 6.05 -6.73 -6.71
CA THR A 64 4.64 -7.13 -6.56
C THR A 64 4.01 -6.53 -5.29
N ASP A 65 4.77 -6.39 -4.20
CA ASP A 65 4.30 -5.79 -2.96
C ASP A 65 4.25 -4.26 -3.02
N SER A 66 5.17 -3.63 -3.76
CA SER A 66 5.24 -2.17 -3.93
C SER A 66 4.33 -1.64 -5.04
N VAL A 67 4.02 -2.46 -6.05
CA VAL A 67 3.09 -2.13 -7.13
C VAL A 67 1.72 -2.68 -6.78
N MET A 68 0.76 -1.80 -6.53
CA MET A 68 -0.65 -2.18 -6.44
C MET A 68 -1.10 -2.81 -7.77
N THR A 69 -1.24 -4.14 -7.80
CA THR A 69 -1.77 -4.83 -8.97
C THR A 69 -3.28 -4.58 -9.11
N ARG A 70 -3.82 -4.67 -10.33
CA ARG A 70 -5.27 -4.55 -10.58
C ARG A 70 -6.07 -5.52 -9.72
N GLN A 71 -5.63 -6.78 -9.63
CA GLN A 71 -6.28 -7.80 -8.82
C GLN A 71 -6.30 -7.42 -7.33
N ARG A 72 -5.16 -6.98 -6.78
CA ARG A 72 -5.05 -6.57 -5.38
C ARG A 72 -5.88 -5.32 -5.07
N ALA A 73 -5.98 -4.39 -6.03
CA ALA A 73 -6.86 -3.23 -5.93
C ALA A 73 -8.34 -3.64 -5.87
N LEU A 74 -8.77 -4.55 -6.76
CA LEU A 74 -10.12 -5.11 -6.77
C LEU A 74 -10.45 -5.81 -5.46
N GLU A 75 -9.54 -6.65 -4.95
CA GLU A 75 -9.70 -7.34 -3.65
C GLU A 75 -9.89 -6.33 -2.52
N ARG A 76 -9.02 -5.32 -2.41
CA ARG A 76 -9.13 -4.28 -1.36
C ARG A 76 -10.42 -3.47 -1.47
N LEU A 77 -10.83 -3.08 -2.67
CA LEU A 77 -12.07 -2.34 -2.87
C LEU A 77 -13.29 -3.21 -2.53
N SER A 78 -13.24 -4.51 -2.82
CA SER A 78 -14.32 -5.45 -2.46
C SER A 78 -14.44 -5.60 -0.95
N LEU A 79 -13.32 -5.68 -0.23
CA LEU A 79 -13.32 -5.69 1.24
C LEU A 79 -13.99 -4.44 1.83
N ILE A 80 -13.68 -3.26 1.30
CA ILE A 80 -14.32 -1.99 1.72
C ILE A 80 -15.81 -2.00 1.38
N ALA A 81 -16.18 -2.55 0.22
CA ALA A 81 -17.57 -2.65 -0.23
C ALA A 81 -18.42 -3.55 0.67
N GLU A 82 -17.85 -4.64 1.18
CA GLU A 82 -18.56 -5.67 1.95
C GLU A 82 -18.57 -5.43 3.46
N THR A 83 -17.53 -4.78 4.01
CA THR A 83 -17.40 -4.61 5.46
C THR A 83 -18.50 -3.73 6.04
N SER A 84 -19.14 -4.18 7.13
CA SER A 84 -20.13 -3.45 7.90
C SER A 84 -19.55 -2.80 9.15
N ILE A 85 -20.15 -1.70 9.58
CA ILE A 85 -19.78 -1.06 10.85
C ILE A 85 -20.05 -1.97 12.06
N THR A 86 -21.01 -2.89 11.94
CA THR A 86 -21.36 -3.91 12.94
C THR A 86 -20.32 -5.01 13.07
N ASP A 87 -19.39 -5.13 12.13
CA ASP A 87 -18.27 -6.07 12.24
C ASP A 87 -17.24 -5.56 13.27
N ILE A 88 -17.26 -4.24 13.54
CA ILE A 88 -16.32 -3.53 14.41
C ILE A 88 -17.00 -3.07 15.70
N LEU A 89 -18.27 -2.67 15.63
CA LEU A 89 -19.03 -2.11 16.73
C LEU A 89 -20.17 -3.02 17.19
N GLU A 90 -20.41 -3.04 18.49
CA GLU A 90 -21.63 -3.55 19.11
C GLU A 90 -22.52 -2.38 19.50
N PHE A 91 -23.81 -2.51 19.23
CA PHE A 91 -24.83 -1.55 19.62
C PHE A 91 -25.75 -2.22 20.63
N ASP A 92 -25.94 -1.58 21.77
CA ASP A 92 -26.78 -2.03 22.88
C ASP A 92 -27.84 -0.95 23.18
N GLN A 93 -29.05 -1.38 23.50
CA GLN A 93 -30.13 -0.48 23.91
C GLN A 93 -30.39 -0.65 25.39
N ARG A 94 -30.26 0.43 26.15
CA ARG A 94 -30.56 0.45 27.57
C ARG A 94 -31.75 1.37 27.84
N GLU A 95 -32.72 0.86 28.57
CA GLU A 95 -33.72 1.70 29.21
C GLU A 95 -33.10 2.34 30.44
N ILE A 96 -33.16 3.66 30.49
CA ILE A 96 -32.75 4.46 31.63
C ILE A 96 -33.95 5.28 32.09
N ASP A 97 -34.13 5.37 33.40
CA ASP A 97 -35.17 6.21 33.98
C ASP A 97 -34.83 7.69 33.73
N GLY A 98 -35.56 8.29 32.79
CA GLY A 98 -35.49 9.71 32.48
C GLY A 98 -36.45 10.52 33.35
N PRO A 99 -36.32 11.86 33.33
CA PRO A 99 -37.19 12.77 34.08
C PRO A 99 -38.69 12.67 33.72
N GLU A 100 -39.02 12.18 32.52
CA GLU A 100 -40.38 12.02 32.00
C GLU A 100 -40.82 10.55 31.84
N GLY A 101 -40.05 9.62 32.41
CA GLY A 101 -40.27 8.17 32.25
C GLY A 101 -39.07 7.46 31.61
N PRO A 102 -39.17 6.13 31.39
CA PRO A 102 -38.08 5.35 30.80
C PRO A 102 -37.77 5.83 29.37
N VAL A 103 -36.50 6.14 29.11
CA VAL A 103 -35.97 6.54 27.81
C VAL A 103 -34.99 5.46 27.33
N SER A 104 -35.11 5.06 26.06
CA SER A 104 -34.16 4.12 25.45
C SER A 104 -32.95 4.87 24.91
N GLU A 105 -31.77 4.64 25.50
CA GLU A 105 -30.50 5.14 25.01
C GLU A 105 -29.75 4.04 24.25
N THR A 106 -29.23 4.37 23.07
CA THR A 106 -28.36 3.47 22.32
C THR A 106 -26.91 3.75 22.68
N ILE A 107 -26.27 2.78 23.31
CA ILE A 107 -24.85 2.81 23.61
C ILE A 107 -24.15 1.95 22.56
N TRP A 108 -22.97 2.36 22.13
CA TRP A 108 -22.14 1.57 21.25
C TRP A 108 -20.76 1.39 21.85
N ARG A 109 -20.16 0.23 21.60
CA ARG A 109 -18.80 -0.11 22.02
C ARG A 109 -18.06 -0.75 20.87
N MET A 110 -16.76 -0.48 20.79
CA MET A 110 -15.90 -1.25 19.89
C MET A 110 -15.75 -2.66 20.45
N LYS A 111 -15.84 -3.65 19.58
CA LYS A 111 -15.56 -5.05 19.93
C LYS A 111 -14.11 -5.21 20.38
N ASP A 112 -13.86 -6.28 21.11
CA ASP A 112 -12.48 -6.63 21.45
C ASP A 112 -11.71 -7.02 20.19
N SER A 113 -10.41 -6.78 20.17
CA SER A 113 -9.57 -6.97 18.98
C SER A 113 -9.62 -8.39 18.41
N VAL A 114 -9.88 -9.39 19.25
CA VAL A 114 -10.02 -10.80 18.87
C VAL A 114 -11.35 -11.12 18.18
N GLU A 115 -12.36 -10.27 18.36
CA GLU A 115 -13.70 -10.42 17.78
C GLU A 115 -13.86 -9.65 16.47
N ILE A 116 -12.94 -8.70 16.18
CA ILE A 116 -12.94 -7.93 14.95
C ILE A 116 -12.20 -8.73 13.86
N PRO A 117 -12.86 -9.08 12.75
CA PRO A 117 -12.18 -9.72 11.62
C PRO A 117 -11.05 -8.85 11.08
N GLU A 118 -9.91 -9.45 10.74
CA GLU A 118 -8.75 -8.72 10.16
C GLU A 118 -9.15 -7.92 8.91
N VAL A 119 -10.04 -8.48 8.11
CA VAL A 119 -10.63 -7.83 6.93
C VAL A 119 -11.39 -6.55 7.29
N ALA A 120 -12.15 -6.55 8.39
CA ALA A 120 -12.93 -5.40 8.82
C ALA A 120 -12.02 -4.32 9.42
N ALA A 121 -11.02 -4.72 10.21
CA ALA A 121 -10.01 -3.83 10.76
C ALA A 121 -9.24 -3.07 9.66
N ALA A 122 -8.95 -3.73 8.53
CA ALA A 122 -8.26 -3.12 7.39
C ALA A 122 -9.07 -2.01 6.69
N THR A 123 -10.38 -1.90 6.95
CA THR A 123 -11.25 -0.86 6.37
C THR A 123 -11.38 0.39 7.23
N ILE A 124 -10.78 0.38 8.43
CA ILE A 124 -10.78 1.54 9.33
C ILE A 124 -9.86 2.61 8.74
N LYS A 125 -10.43 3.79 8.47
CA LYS A 125 -9.72 4.95 7.97
C LYS A 125 -9.03 5.71 9.11
N SER A 126 -9.71 5.91 10.23
CA SER A 126 -9.14 6.58 11.41
C SER A 126 -9.86 6.20 12.70
N VAL A 127 -9.13 6.25 13.82
CA VAL A 127 -9.67 6.16 15.17
C VAL A 127 -9.12 7.34 15.96
N THR A 128 -10.00 8.17 16.51
CA THR A 128 -9.64 9.41 17.22
C THR A 128 -10.34 9.47 18.56
N MET A 129 -9.60 9.71 19.65
CA MET A 129 -10.22 9.98 20.95
C MET A 129 -10.58 11.46 21.06
N THR A 130 -11.87 11.77 21.25
CA THR A 130 -12.36 13.15 21.38
C THR A 130 -12.85 13.42 22.80
N LYS A 131 -13.13 14.69 23.11
CA LYS A 131 -13.69 15.10 24.41
C LYS A 131 -15.06 14.48 24.72
N PHE A 132 -15.77 14.02 23.70
CA PHE A 132 -17.11 13.44 23.80
C PHE A 132 -17.11 11.91 23.62
N GLY A 133 -15.91 11.31 23.50
CA GLY A 133 -15.75 9.88 23.28
C GLY A 133 -14.96 9.55 22.00
N PRO A 134 -14.78 8.25 21.72
CA PRO A 134 -14.09 7.79 20.52
C PRO A 134 -14.89 8.15 19.26
N LYS A 135 -14.16 8.53 18.21
CA LYS A 135 -14.68 8.71 16.85
C LYS A 135 -13.98 7.70 15.95
N ILE A 136 -14.77 6.91 15.23
CA ILE A 136 -14.28 5.92 14.27
C ILE A 136 -14.76 6.32 12.88
N GLU A 137 -13.84 6.36 11.92
CA GLU A 137 -14.15 6.60 10.51
C GLU A 137 -13.71 5.38 9.70
N MET A 138 -14.60 4.90 8.83
CA MET A 138 -14.31 3.83 7.87
C MET A 138 -14.11 4.42 6.46
N TYR A 139 -13.49 3.66 5.56
CA TYR A 139 -13.47 4.02 4.15
C TYR A 139 -14.89 4.02 3.55
N ASP A 140 -15.11 4.89 2.57
CA ASP A 140 -16.43 5.08 1.96
C ASP A 140 -16.79 3.90 1.04
N ARG A 141 -17.85 3.18 1.42
CA ARG A 141 -18.33 1.99 0.71
C ARG A 141 -18.81 2.29 -0.72
N LEU A 142 -19.53 3.40 -0.91
CA LEU A 142 -20.10 3.76 -2.21
C LEU A 142 -19.01 4.10 -3.22
N SER A 143 -18.01 4.84 -2.77
CA SER A 143 -16.83 5.20 -3.54
C SER A 143 -16.02 3.97 -3.95
N ALA A 144 -15.93 2.97 -3.07
CA ALA A 144 -15.28 1.71 -3.40
C ALA A 144 -16.04 0.94 -4.50
N ILE A 145 -17.37 0.84 -4.38
CA ILE A 145 -18.23 0.19 -5.40
C ILE A 145 -18.15 0.92 -6.75
N GLN A 146 -18.15 2.25 -6.75
CA GLN A 146 -18.00 3.04 -7.99
C GLN A 146 -16.63 2.77 -8.66
N GLN A 147 -15.56 2.72 -7.87
CA GLN A 147 -14.23 2.39 -8.40
C GLN A 147 -14.17 0.96 -8.95
N LEU A 148 -14.81 0.00 -8.29
CA LEU A 148 -14.97 -1.37 -8.82
C LEU A 148 -15.72 -1.38 -10.14
N ALA A 149 -16.86 -0.69 -10.22
CA ALA A 149 -17.67 -0.61 -11.44
C ALA A 149 -16.88 -0.03 -12.62
N ARG A 150 -16.09 1.03 -12.39
CA ARG A 150 -15.18 1.61 -13.39
C ARG A 150 -14.10 0.64 -13.83
N MET A 151 -13.44 -0.03 -12.87
CA MET A 151 -12.40 -1.01 -13.17
C MET A 151 -12.93 -2.25 -13.90
N GLN A 152 -14.19 -2.61 -13.71
CA GLN A 152 -14.84 -3.74 -14.37
C GLN A 152 -15.58 -3.36 -15.66
N GLY A 153 -15.57 -2.08 -16.05
CA GLY A 153 -16.23 -1.61 -17.28
C GLY A 153 -17.76 -1.69 -17.21
N TRP A 154 -18.36 -1.66 -16.02
CA TRP A 154 -19.81 -1.61 -15.85
C TRP A 154 -20.40 -0.25 -16.24
N GLU A 155 -19.59 0.81 -16.14
CA GLU A 155 -19.98 2.12 -16.63
C GLU A 155 -19.89 2.13 -18.17
N SER A 156 -20.94 2.62 -18.82
CA SER A 156 -20.93 2.85 -20.27
C SER A 156 -19.81 3.81 -20.64
N ALA A 157 -19.25 3.67 -21.84
CA ALA A 157 -18.15 4.52 -22.31
C ALA A 157 -18.52 6.01 -22.14
N GLN A 158 -17.85 6.68 -21.21
CA GLN A 158 -18.00 8.12 -21.04
C GLN A 158 -17.41 8.79 -22.28
N LYS A 159 -18.28 9.39 -23.11
CA LYS A 159 -17.83 10.27 -24.19
C LYS A 159 -17.26 11.53 -23.55
N HIS A 160 -15.94 11.60 -23.49
CA HIS A 160 -15.25 12.86 -23.23
C HIS A 160 -15.17 13.63 -24.55
N ASP A 161 -16.07 14.60 -24.74
CA ASP A 161 -15.92 15.61 -25.79
C ASP A 161 -14.78 16.54 -25.38
N HIS A 162 -13.66 16.42 -26.10
CA HIS A 162 -12.57 17.38 -25.99
C HIS A 162 -12.93 18.62 -26.82
N THR A 163 -13.64 19.57 -26.22
CA THR A 163 -13.81 20.90 -26.83
C THR A 163 -12.56 21.73 -26.56
N SER A 164 -11.76 21.96 -27.61
CA SER A 164 -10.77 23.04 -27.58
C SER A 164 -11.52 24.37 -27.46
N SER A 165 -11.05 25.28 -26.60
CA SER A 165 -11.62 26.62 -26.47
C SER A 165 -11.54 27.44 -27.76
N ASP A 166 -10.72 27.01 -28.73
CA ASP A 166 -10.57 27.63 -30.05
C ASP A 166 -11.15 26.80 -31.21
N GLY A 167 -11.81 25.67 -30.93
CA GLY A 167 -12.41 24.79 -31.94
C GLY A 167 -11.41 24.05 -32.85
N SER A 168 -10.10 24.21 -32.66
CA SER A 168 -9.08 23.47 -33.40
C SER A 168 -8.69 22.19 -32.65
N MET A 169 -8.72 21.05 -33.34
CA MET A 169 -8.24 19.75 -32.83
C MET A 169 -6.72 19.56 -33.05
N SER A 170 -6.01 20.65 -33.28
CA SER A 170 -4.58 20.65 -33.58
C SER A 170 -3.79 21.19 -32.38
N PRO A 171 -2.81 20.46 -31.84
CA PRO A 171 -1.93 21.02 -30.83
C PRO A 171 -1.25 22.27 -31.39
N LYS A 172 -1.36 23.41 -30.70
CA LYS A 172 -0.51 24.58 -31.00
C LYS A 172 0.92 24.18 -30.68
N GLY A 173 1.67 23.77 -31.70
CA GLY A 173 3.09 23.51 -31.58
C GLY A 173 3.79 24.75 -31.05
N LYS A 174 4.52 24.62 -29.94
CA LYS A 174 5.43 25.68 -29.48
C LYS A 174 6.46 25.93 -30.58
N SER A 175 6.69 27.18 -30.94
CA SER A 175 7.73 27.52 -31.91
C SER A 175 9.12 27.38 -31.25
N LEU A 176 10.18 27.38 -32.05
CA LEU A 176 11.55 27.38 -31.52
C LEU A 176 11.81 28.59 -30.62
N ASP A 177 11.17 29.74 -30.92
CA ASP A 177 11.33 30.99 -30.19
C ASP A 177 10.73 30.91 -28.77
N ASP A 178 9.64 30.17 -28.60
CA ASP A 178 9.03 29.90 -27.29
C ASP A 178 9.97 29.09 -26.36
N PHE A 179 10.96 28.39 -26.93
CA PHE A 179 11.92 27.58 -26.19
C PHE A 179 13.09 28.43 -25.64
N TYR A 180 13.41 29.54 -26.29
CA TYR A 180 14.54 30.41 -25.94
C TYR A 180 14.12 31.69 -25.17
N ALA A 181 12.81 31.92 -25.00
CA ALA A 181 12.28 33.05 -24.23
C ALA A 181 12.22 32.83 -22.71
N GLY A 182 12.68 31.68 -22.20
CA GLY A 182 12.80 31.43 -20.76
C GLY A 182 14.00 32.18 -20.18
N ASP A 183 13.71 33.20 -19.36
CA ASP A 183 14.68 34.04 -18.65
C ASP A 183 15.94 33.28 -18.21
N VAL A 184 17.09 33.67 -18.77
CA VAL A 184 18.39 33.30 -18.23
C VAL A 184 18.56 34.08 -16.92
N PRO A 185 18.58 33.43 -15.75
CA PRO A 185 18.78 34.15 -14.50
C PRO A 185 20.20 34.75 -14.49
N ALA A 186 20.28 36.04 -14.14
CA ALA A 186 21.51 36.80 -13.98
C ALA A 186 22.38 36.30 -12.81
#